data_AF-A0A1Q7QGJ5-F1
#
_entry.id   AF-A0A1Q7QGJ5-F1
#
_cell.length_a   1.000
_cell.length_b   1.000
_cell.length_c   1.000
_cell.angle_alpha   90.00
_cell.angle_beta   90.00
_cell.angle_gamma   90.00
#
_symmetry.space_group_name_H-M   'P 1'
#
loop_
_entity.id
_entity.type
_entity.pdbx_description
1 polymer ?
#
loop_
_entity_poly.entity_id
_entity_poly.type
_entity_poly.pdbx_seq_one_letter_code
_entity_poly.pdbx_strand_id
1 'polypeptide(L)'
;MQKIAEVADQELVWSQPARLKQAFELQAADEVGATLQFQRASLAAGEVEDQQWTFKREGFWHPQITVRVAGSDANLAVFKPAWTGGGMLELPQGRLLRFGAANFWHSQWDWSDPEGNPLVHFKSHAGLLKTEGEVGIEPVASALPELPLLVVLGWYLLILFARDSAAAAGSTAAVVAASAH
;
A
#
# COMPACT_ATOMS: atom_id res chain seq x y z
N MET A 1 -3.70 11.33 16.32
CA MET A 1 -4.14 10.44 15.24
C MET A 1 -5.34 9.67 15.76
N GLN A 2 -6.39 9.53 14.96
CA GLN A 2 -7.56 8.73 15.34
C GLN A 2 -7.35 7.25 15.03
N LYS A 3 -7.96 6.38 15.84
CA LYS A 3 -7.90 4.94 15.64
C LYS A 3 -8.65 4.55 14.38
N ILE A 4 -7.96 3.92 13.42
CA ILE A 4 -8.57 3.48 12.16
C ILE A 4 -9.84 2.64 12.37
N ALA A 5 -9.86 1.78 13.40
CA ALA A 5 -11.02 0.96 13.71
C ALA A 5 -12.24 1.76 14.18
N GLU A 6 -12.05 2.92 14.81
CA GLU A 6 -13.13 3.79 15.30
C GLU A 6 -13.71 4.68 14.18
N VAL A 7 -12.94 4.86 13.11
CA VAL A 7 -13.30 5.69 11.95
C VAL A 7 -13.54 4.85 10.70
N ALA A 8 -13.68 3.53 10.84
CA ALA A 8 -13.79 2.61 9.72
C ALA A 8 -15.03 2.87 8.83
N ASP A 9 -16.10 3.41 9.42
CA ASP A 9 -17.34 3.77 8.72
C ASP A 9 -17.30 5.19 8.12
N GLN A 10 -16.20 5.93 8.30
CA GLN A 10 -16.04 7.28 7.76
C GLN A 10 -15.39 7.26 6.36
N GLU A 11 -15.43 8.39 5.67
CA GLU A 11 -14.67 8.57 4.44
C GLU A 11 -13.17 8.69 4.78
N LEU A 12 -12.40 7.71 4.33
CA LEU A 12 -10.96 7.65 4.55
C LEU A 12 -10.22 7.95 3.24
N VAL A 13 -9.43 9.02 3.23
CA VAL A 13 -8.78 9.49 2.00
C VAL A 13 -7.28 9.64 2.20
N TRP A 14 -6.50 8.85 1.47
CA TRP A 14 -5.07 9.10 1.32
C TRP A 14 -4.84 10.29 0.42
N SER A 15 -3.99 11.21 0.87
CA SER A 15 -3.58 12.37 0.10
C SER A 15 -2.08 12.60 0.22
N GLN A 16 -1.50 13.15 -0.85
CA GLN A 16 -0.12 13.63 -0.85
C GLN A 16 -0.11 15.13 -0.50
N PRO A 17 0.42 15.56 0.66
CA PRO A 17 0.32 16.96 1.09
C PRO A 17 1.02 17.93 0.14
N ALA A 18 2.06 17.49 -0.55
CA ALA A 18 2.74 18.26 -1.60
C ALA A 18 3.38 17.33 -2.64
N ARG A 19 3.33 17.71 -3.91
CA ARG A 19 3.78 16.86 -5.06
C ARG A 19 5.20 16.32 -4.94
N LEU A 20 6.11 17.13 -4.40
CA LEU A 20 7.53 16.77 -4.27
C LEU A 20 7.83 15.99 -2.98
N LYS A 21 6.91 15.97 -2.01
CA LYS A 21 7.08 15.19 -0.79
C LYS A 21 6.76 13.74 -1.08
N GLN A 22 7.65 12.83 -0.72
CA GLN A 22 7.34 11.40 -0.77
C GLN A 22 6.59 10.95 0.51
N ALA A 23 5.62 11.76 0.94
CA ALA A 23 4.84 11.56 2.14
C ALA A 23 3.35 11.62 1.82
N PHE A 24 2.57 10.81 2.53
CA PHE A 24 1.14 10.65 2.36
C PHE A 24 0.48 10.61 3.73
N GLU A 25 -0.73 11.13 3.81
CA GLU A 25 -1.53 11.18 5.03
C GLU A 25 -2.92 10.64 4.71
N LEU A 26 -3.42 9.75 5.57
CA LEU A 26 -4.79 9.28 5.54
C LEU A 26 -5.63 10.22 6.40
N GLN A 27 -6.55 10.95 5.77
CA GLN A 27 -7.51 11.80 6.46
C GLN A 27 -8.74 10.96 6.82
N ALA A 28 -9.20 11.10 8.07
CA ALA A 28 -10.47 10.61 8.57
C ALA A 28 -11.24 11.81 9.10
N ALA A 29 -12.29 12.23 8.38
CA ALA A 29 -12.91 13.53 8.58
C ALA A 29 -11.88 14.69 8.58
N ASP A 30 -11.67 15.36 9.71
CA ASP A 30 -10.78 16.52 9.87
C ASP A 30 -9.44 16.18 10.56
N GLU A 31 -9.16 14.90 10.82
CA GLU A 31 -7.93 14.45 11.49
C GLU A 31 -7.13 13.42 10.69
N VAL A 32 -5.83 13.40 10.92
CA VAL A 32 -4.93 12.39 10.32
C VAL A 32 -5.07 11.06 11.08
N GLY A 33 -5.50 10.01 10.40
CA GLY A 33 -5.59 8.64 10.92
C GLY A 33 -4.33 7.81 10.69
N ALA A 34 -3.54 8.12 9.64
CA ALA A 34 -2.31 7.39 9.32
C ALA A 34 -1.33 8.24 8.51
N THR A 35 -0.04 7.88 8.55
CA THR A 35 0.97 8.44 7.65
C THR A 35 1.80 7.37 6.97
N LEU A 36 2.30 7.71 5.79
CA LEU A 36 3.25 6.91 5.03
C LEU A 36 4.32 7.81 4.43
N GLN A 37 5.59 7.59 4.77
CA GLN A 37 6.72 8.37 4.29
C GLN A 37 7.77 7.48 3.65
N PHE A 38 8.04 7.70 2.36
CA PHE A 38 9.18 7.08 1.68
C PHE A 38 10.47 7.83 2.02
N GLN A 39 11.44 7.07 2.48
CA GLN A 39 12.80 7.53 2.76
C GLN A 39 13.72 7.28 1.54
N ARG A 40 13.42 6.25 0.75
CA ARG A 40 14.06 5.92 -0.53
C ARG A 40 13.02 5.34 -1.50
N ALA A 41 13.44 4.95 -2.70
CA ALA A 41 12.56 4.42 -3.75
C ALA A 41 11.55 3.36 -3.27
N SER A 42 12.01 2.42 -2.43
CA SER A 42 11.20 1.31 -1.88
C SER A 42 11.36 1.12 -0.38
N LEU A 43 11.93 2.10 0.32
CA LEU A 43 12.02 2.10 1.78
C LEU A 43 11.05 3.15 2.30
N ALA A 44 10.07 2.74 3.08
CA ALA A 44 9.08 3.64 3.65
C ALA A 44 8.81 3.33 5.11
N ALA A 45 8.44 4.35 5.88
CA ALA A 45 7.92 4.23 7.23
C ALA A 45 6.42 4.52 7.21
N GLY A 46 5.64 3.69 7.90
CA GLY A 46 4.22 3.86 8.11
C GLY A 46 3.91 4.02 9.59
N GLU A 47 2.95 4.87 9.93
CA GLU A 47 2.57 5.14 11.32
C GLU A 47 1.06 5.27 11.45
N VAL A 48 0.52 4.62 12.47
CA VAL A 48 -0.88 4.72 12.94
C VAL A 48 -0.85 4.68 14.46
N GLU A 49 -1.24 5.77 15.11
CA GLU A 49 -1.19 5.89 16.58
C GLU A 49 0.21 5.53 17.12
N ASP A 50 0.30 4.59 18.06
CA ASP A 50 1.56 4.09 18.64
C ASP A 50 2.22 2.98 17.80
N GLN A 51 1.59 2.59 16.68
CA GLN A 51 2.10 1.53 15.82
C GLN A 51 2.91 2.10 14.66
N GLN A 52 4.15 1.65 14.56
CA GLN A 52 5.07 2.09 13.52
C GLN A 52 5.70 0.90 12.81
N TRP A 53 5.76 0.98 11.49
CA TRP A 53 6.37 -0.03 10.64
C TRP A 53 7.37 0.57 9.67
N THR A 54 8.34 -0.24 9.27
CA THR A 54 9.17 0.00 8.09
C THR A 54 8.86 -1.04 7.04
N PHE A 55 8.66 -0.59 5.80
CA PHE A 55 8.46 -1.41 4.61
C PHE A 55 9.69 -1.33 3.73
N LYS A 56 10.18 -2.47 3.27
CA LYS A 56 11.35 -2.52 2.40
C LYS A 56 11.21 -3.62 1.36
N ARG A 57 11.43 -3.27 0.09
CA ARG A 57 11.65 -4.28 -0.96
C ARG A 57 13.04 -4.90 -0.80
N GLU A 58 13.09 -6.22 -0.70
CA GLU A 58 14.32 -7.01 -0.53
C GLU A 58 14.38 -8.15 -1.56
N GLY A 59 15.60 -8.57 -1.89
CA GLY A 59 15.86 -9.64 -2.86
C GLY A 59 15.99 -9.14 -4.30
N PHE A 60 17.00 -9.65 -5.01
CA PHE A 60 17.19 -9.43 -6.44
C PHE A 60 16.41 -10.46 -7.27
N TRP A 61 16.29 -11.69 -6.75
CA TRP A 61 15.55 -12.79 -7.35
C TRP A 61 14.34 -13.10 -6.47
N HIS A 62 13.13 -13.04 -7.04
CA HIS A 62 11.85 -13.07 -6.32
C HIS A 62 11.74 -11.94 -5.27
N PRO A 63 11.68 -10.67 -5.73
CA PRO A 63 11.62 -9.54 -4.81
C PRO A 63 10.38 -9.65 -3.92
N GLN A 64 10.59 -9.51 -2.62
CA GLN A 64 9.54 -9.51 -1.60
C GLN A 64 9.56 -8.19 -0.85
N ILE A 65 8.48 -7.88 -0.14
CA ILE A 65 8.40 -6.71 0.73
C ILE A 65 8.34 -7.20 2.17
N THR A 66 9.32 -6.79 2.96
CA THR A 66 9.36 -7.08 4.40
C THR A 66 8.71 -5.94 5.18
N VAL A 67 7.94 -6.32 6.19
CA VAL A 67 7.31 -5.43 7.16
C VAL A 67 8.02 -5.66 8.49
N ARG A 68 8.58 -4.60 9.09
CA ARG A 68 9.22 -4.65 10.41
C ARG A 68 8.55 -3.64 11.33
N VAL A 69 8.36 -4.00 12.59
CA VAL A 69 8.00 -3.03 13.63
C VAL A 69 9.18 -2.09 13.86
N ALA A 70 8.92 -0.80 14.06
CA ALA A 70 9.98 0.17 14.35
C ALA A 70 10.79 -0.26 15.59
N GLY A 71 12.12 -0.18 15.48
CA GLY A 71 13.03 -0.61 16.56
C GLY A 71 13.19 -2.12 16.72
N SER A 72 12.56 -2.94 15.87
CA SER A 72 12.74 -4.39 15.83
C SER A 72 13.47 -4.84 14.56
N ASP A 73 14.38 -5.79 14.71
CA ASP A 73 15.05 -6.44 13.58
C ASP A 73 14.22 -7.60 12.99
N ALA A 74 13.18 -8.05 13.69
CA ALA A 74 12.34 -9.15 13.24
C ALA A 74 11.27 -8.69 12.25
N ASN A 75 11.10 -9.46 11.17
CA ASN A 75 9.98 -9.25 10.25
C ASN A 75 8.67 -9.63 10.94
N LEU A 76 7.74 -8.68 10.99
CA LEU A 76 6.35 -8.91 11.41
C LEU A 76 5.57 -9.66 10.32
N ALA A 77 5.78 -9.28 9.06
CA ALA A 77 5.08 -9.86 7.93
C ALA A 77 5.94 -9.80 6.66
N VAL A 78 5.60 -10.63 5.68
CA VAL A 78 6.26 -10.66 4.37
C VAL A 78 5.22 -10.68 3.27
N PHE A 79 5.27 -9.70 2.38
CA PHE A 79 4.46 -9.67 1.17
C PHE A 79 5.24 -10.24 -0.02
N LYS A 80 4.65 -11.23 -0.68
CA LYS A 80 5.20 -11.93 -1.85
C LYS A 80 4.38 -11.53 -3.09
N PRO A 81 4.93 -10.69 -3.99
CA PRO A 81 4.24 -10.30 -5.21
C PRO A 81 3.92 -11.49 -6.11
N ALA A 82 2.75 -11.48 -6.72
CA ALA A 82 2.36 -12.43 -7.76
C ALA A 82 2.74 -11.88 -9.15
N TRP A 83 3.02 -12.77 -10.09
CA TRP A 83 3.46 -12.40 -11.44
C TRP A 83 2.35 -11.69 -12.24
N THR A 84 1.09 -11.98 -11.91
CA THR A 84 -0.11 -11.39 -12.53
C THR A 84 -0.52 -10.06 -11.90
N GLY A 85 0.29 -9.49 -11.00
CA GLY A 85 -0.04 -8.32 -10.19
C GLY A 85 -0.66 -8.69 -8.83
N GLY A 86 -0.48 -7.81 -7.85
CA GLY A 86 -0.84 -8.09 -6.46
C GLY A 86 0.10 -9.07 -5.79
N GLY A 87 -0.41 -9.91 -4.88
CA GLY A 87 0.39 -10.88 -4.15
C GLY A 87 -0.26 -11.40 -2.87
N MET A 88 0.53 -12.09 -2.06
CA MET A 88 0.11 -12.64 -0.77
C MET A 88 0.90 -12.01 0.36
N LEU A 89 0.20 -11.58 1.41
CA LEU A 89 0.79 -11.19 2.69
C LEU A 89 0.79 -12.39 3.63
N GLU A 90 1.96 -12.74 4.12
CA GLU A 90 2.17 -13.73 5.18
C GLU A 90 2.36 -12.99 6.50
N LEU A 91 1.38 -13.14 7.39
CA LEU A 91 1.34 -12.59 8.75
C LEU A 91 1.92 -13.60 9.76
N PRO A 92 2.13 -13.19 11.03
CA PRO A 92 2.55 -14.13 12.07
C PRO A 92 1.62 -15.34 12.16
N GLN A 93 2.19 -16.47 12.61
CA GLN A 93 1.46 -17.74 12.75
C GLN A 93 0.95 -18.33 11.42
N GLY A 94 1.46 -17.86 10.27
CA GLY A 94 1.16 -18.42 8.95
C GLY A 94 -0.18 -17.98 8.37
N ARG A 95 -0.82 -16.96 8.95
CA ARG A 95 -2.05 -16.39 8.38
C ARG A 95 -1.74 -15.70 7.06
N LEU A 96 -2.56 -15.98 6.05
CA LEU A 96 -2.39 -15.46 4.70
C LEU A 96 -3.53 -14.51 4.35
N LEU A 97 -3.19 -13.38 3.74
CA LEU A 97 -4.15 -12.46 3.13
C LEU A 97 -3.72 -12.17 1.69
N ARG A 98 -4.68 -11.99 0.80
CA ARG A 98 -4.43 -11.70 -0.61
C ARG A 98 -4.57 -10.21 -0.88
N PHE A 99 -3.66 -9.65 -1.66
CA PHE A 99 -3.79 -8.32 -2.27
C PHE A 99 -3.96 -8.47 -3.77
N GLY A 100 -4.95 -7.82 -4.36
CA GLY A 100 -5.14 -7.88 -5.81
C GLY A 100 -6.13 -6.86 -6.34
N ALA A 101 -6.12 -6.68 -7.66
CA ALA A 101 -7.10 -5.85 -8.32
C ALA A 101 -8.50 -6.46 -8.19
N ALA A 102 -9.45 -5.66 -7.74
CA ALA A 102 -10.85 -6.03 -7.59
C ALA A 102 -11.65 -5.84 -8.89
N ASN A 103 -11.08 -5.15 -9.87
CA ASN A 103 -11.70 -4.91 -11.16
C ASN A 103 -10.69 -5.03 -12.32
N PHE A 104 -11.23 -5.26 -13.53
CA PHE A 104 -10.45 -5.45 -14.75
C PHE A 104 -9.58 -4.24 -15.15
N TRP A 105 -9.85 -3.06 -14.60
CA TRP A 105 -9.14 -1.81 -14.91
C TRP A 105 -8.07 -1.44 -13.88
N HIS A 106 -7.81 -2.30 -12.88
CA HIS A 106 -6.84 -2.06 -11.80
C HIS A 106 -7.01 -0.72 -11.05
N SER A 107 -8.20 -0.12 -11.11
CA SER A 107 -8.52 1.12 -10.40
C SER A 107 -8.96 0.88 -8.96
N GLN A 108 -9.37 -0.36 -8.66
CA GLN A 108 -9.71 -0.82 -7.31
C GLN A 108 -8.85 -2.01 -6.92
N TRP A 109 -8.37 -2.01 -5.69
CA TRP A 109 -7.54 -3.04 -5.11
C TRP A 109 -8.03 -3.42 -3.73
N ASP A 110 -8.03 -4.71 -3.43
CA ASP A 110 -8.57 -5.20 -2.17
C ASP A 110 -7.53 -6.04 -1.43
N TRP A 111 -7.49 -5.88 -0.11
CA TRP A 111 -7.11 -6.97 0.79
C TRP A 111 -8.29 -7.92 0.94
N SER A 112 -8.03 -9.22 0.84
CA SER A 112 -9.03 -10.27 1.02
C SER A 112 -8.47 -11.42 1.86
N ASP A 113 -9.37 -12.15 2.52
CA ASP A 113 -9.05 -13.40 3.20
C ASP A 113 -8.74 -14.54 2.19
N PRO A 114 -8.30 -15.73 2.64
CA PRO A 114 -8.04 -16.87 1.76
C PRO A 114 -9.26 -17.35 0.96
N GLU A 115 -10.46 -17.15 1.50
CA GLU A 115 -11.74 -17.47 0.86
C GLU A 115 -12.13 -16.45 -0.22
N GLY A 116 -11.44 -15.30 -0.28
CA GLY A 116 -11.66 -14.24 -1.25
C GLY A 116 -12.67 -13.18 -0.79
N ASN A 117 -13.08 -13.18 0.47
CA ASN A 117 -13.93 -12.13 1.02
C ASN A 117 -13.08 -10.86 1.24
N PRO A 118 -13.56 -9.69 0.80
CA PRO A 118 -12.83 -8.44 0.97
C PRO A 118 -12.75 -8.02 2.44
N LEU A 119 -11.68 -7.31 2.78
CA LEU A 119 -11.41 -6.76 4.10
C LEU A 119 -11.17 -5.25 4.05
N VAL A 120 -10.35 -4.79 3.10
CA VAL A 120 -10.04 -3.38 2.90
C VAL A 120 -9.97 -3.10 1.41
N HIS A 121 -10.65 -2.05 0.98
CA HIS A 121 -10.73 -1.60 -0.39
C HIS A 121 -9.88 -0.35 -0.58
N PHE A 122 -9.26 -0.23 -1.74
CA PHE A 122 -8.53 0.95 -2.16
C PHE A 122 -9.01 1.35 -3.54
N LYS A 123 -9.40 2.62 -3.69
CA LYS A 123 -9.64 3.23 -4.99
C LYS A 123 -8.62 4.32 -5.21
N SER A 124 -7.68 4.09 -6.12
CA SER A 124 -6.64 5.07 -6.41
C SER A 124 -7.13 6.03 -7.49
N HIS A 125 -7.08 7.32 -7.19
CA HIS A 125 -7.35 8.39 -8.14
C HIS A 125 -6.01 8.96 -8.60
N ALA A 126 -5.52 8.48 -9.74
CA ALA A 126 -4.32 9.03 -10.38
C ALA A 126 -4.69 10.33 -11.13
N GLY A 127 -4.67 11.46 -10.44
CA GLY A 127 -4.80 12.78 -11.06
C GLY A 127 -3.48 13.31 -11.63
N LEU A 128 -3.54 14.25 -12.59
CA LEU A 128 -2.36 14.95 -13.14
C LEU A 128 -1.57 15.76 -12.08
N LEU A 129 -2.17 16.03 -10.93
CA LEU A 129 -1.67 17.00 -9.93
C LEU A 129 -1.20 16.37 -8.62
N LYS A 130 -1.78 15.25 -8.15
CA LYS A 130 -1.43 14.59 -6.88
C LYS A 130 -1.90 13.13 -6.89
N THR A 131 -1.20 12.27 -6.15
CA THR A 131 -1.66 10.90 -5.88
C THR A 131 -2.57 10.92 -4.66
N GLU A 132 -3.81 10.50 -4.85
CA GLU A 132 -4.83 10.40 -3.79
C GLU A 132 -5.66 9.13 -3.98
N GLY A 133 -6.36 8.68 -2.94
CA GLY A 133 -7.18 7.49 -3.02
C GLY A 133 -8.07 7.28 -1.81
N GLU A 134 -9.21 6.66 -2.04
CA GLU A 134 -10.17 6.30 -1.00
C GLU A 134 -9.81 4.94 -0.40
N VAL A 135 -10.08 4.79 0.89
CA VAL A 135 -10.01 3.51 1.61
C VAL A 135 -11.40 3.18 2.14
N GLY A 136 -11.87 1.97 1.84
CA GLY A 136 -13.07 1.40 2.46
C GLY A 136 -12.67 0.25 3.37
N ILE A 137 -13.30 0.12 4.53
CA ILE A 137 -13.04 -0.96 5.49
C ILE A 137 -14.32 -1.77 5.66
N GLU A 138 -14.23 -3.07 5.44
CA GLU A 138 -15.37 -3.97 5.68
C GLU A 138 -15.59 -4.13 7.20
N PRO A 139 -16.83 -4.23 7.69
CA PRO A 139 -17.10 -4.29 9.14
C PRO A 139 -16.37 -5.42 9.87
N VAL A 140 -16.16 -6.56 9.19
CA VAL A 140 -15.40 -7.69 9.74
C VAL A 140 -13.92 -7.35 9.94
N ALA A 141 -13.37 -6.46 9.13
CA ALA A 141 -11.98 -6.03 9.21
C ALA A 141 -11.73 -5.05 10.36
N SER A 142 -12.74 -4.30 10.81
CA SER A 142 -12.66 -3.36 11.94
C SER A 142 -12.18 -4.02 13.25
N ALA A 143 -12.42 -5.32 13.41
CA ALA A 143 -12.01 -6.09 14.58
C ALA A 143 -10.60 -6.72 14.45
N LEU A 144 -9.96 -6.61 13.28
CA LEU A 144 -8.68 -7.24 13.03
C LEU A 144 -7.53 -6.45 13.66
N PRO A 145 -6.62 -7.08 14.43
CA PRO A 145 -5.49 -6.37 15.02
C PRO A 145 -4.52 -5.82 13.97
N GLU A 146 -4.43 -6.46 12.80
CA GLU A 146 -3.58 -6.00 11.69
C GLU A 146 -4.25 -4.96 10.77
N LEU A 147 -5.50 -4.55 11.01
CA LEU A 147 -6.19 -3.57 10.17
C LEU A 147 -5.35 -2.31 9.90
N PRO A 148 -4.72 -1.66 10.91
CA PRO A 148 -3.86 -0.51 10.68
C PRO A 148 -2.72 -0.79 9.69
N LEU A 149 -2.09 -1.97 9.81
CA LEU A 149 -1.05 -2.40 8.90
C LEU A 149 -1.61 -2.57 7.48
N LEU A 150 -2.78 -3.19 7.32
CA LEU A 150 -3.38 -3.43 5.99
C LEU A 150 -3.67 -2.11 5.26
N VAL A 151 -4.21 -1.11 5.97
CA VAL A 151 -4.51 0.22 5.41
C VAL A 151 -3.24 0.91 4.90
N VAL A 152 -2.17 0.91 5.69
CA VAL A 152 -0.92 1.58 5.32
C VAL A 152 -0.12 0.79 4.27
N LEU A 153 0.00 -0.52 4.45
CA LEU A 153 0.75 -1.38 3.53
C LEU A 153 0.07 -1.43 2.16
N GLY A 154 -1.26 -1.50 2.10
CA GLY A 154 -2.00 -1.47 0.84
C GLY A 154 -1.69 -0.22 0.03
N TRP A 155 -1.70 0.95 0.67
CA TRP A 155 -1.35 2.21 0.01
C TRP A 155 0.11 2.25 -0.47
N TYR A 156 1.05 1.77 0.36
CA TYR A 156 2.45 1.61 -0.03
C TYR A 156 2.61 0.75 -1.30
N LEU A 157 1.90 -0.38 -1.39
CA LEU A 157 1.93 -1.26 -2.55
C LEU A 157 1.42 -0.57 -3.81
N LEU A 158 0.32 0.18 -3.73
CA LEU A 158 -0.22 0.93 -4.86
C LEU A 158 0.76 1.97 -5.39
N ILE A 159 1.44 2.70 -4.50
CA ILE A 159 2.47 3.67 -4.90
C ILE A 159 3.65 2.95 -5.58
N LEU A 160 4.09 1.81 -5.05
CA LEU A 160 5.14 1.02 -5.69
C LEU A 160 4.73 0.53 -7.08
N PHE A 161 3.52 -0.02 -7.23
CA PHE A 161 3.04 -0.51 -8.52
C PHE A 161 2.91 0.63 -9.56
N ALA A 162 2.47 1.82 -9.13
CA ALA A 162 2.42 2.99 -9.99
C ALA A 162 3.83 3.44 -10.44
N ARG A 163 4.81 3.44 -9.53
CA ARG A 163 6.22 3.76 -9.85
C ARG A 163 6.84 2.75 -10.81
N ASP A 164 6.63 1.46 -10.57
CA ASP A 164 7.14 0.38 -11.42
C ASP A 164 6.54 0.47 -12.83
N SER A 165 5.23 0.78 -12.94
CA SER A 165 4.55 0.99 -14.22
C SER A 165 5.10 2.20 -14.98
N ALA A 166 5.34 3.33 -14.30
CA ALA A 166 5.91 4.53 -14.92
C ALA A 166 7.35 4.32 -15.40
N ALA A 167 8.17 3.57 -14.66
CA ALA A 167 9.54 3.24 -15.06
C ALA A 167 9.59 2.35 -16.32
N ALA A 168 8.67 1.39 -16.45
CA ALA A 168 8.55 0.54 -17.65
C ALA A 168 8.07 1.31 -18.89
N ALA A 169 7.19 2.30 -18.72
CA ALA A 169 6.75 3.17 -19.81
C ALA A 169 7.85 4.14 -20.28
N GLY A 170 8.67 4.66 -19.35
CA GLY A 170 9.79 5.53 -19.68
C GLY A 170 10.94 4.81 -20.41
N SER A 171 11.21 3.55 -20.06
CA SER A 171 12.27 2.75 -20.70
C SER A 171 11.91 2.37 -22.14
N THR A 172 10.64 2.06 -22.41
CA THR A 172 10.16 1.77 -23.79
C THR A 172 10.25 2.99 -24.70
N ALA A 173 9.89 4.20 -24.21
CA ALA A 173 10.02 5.43 -24.99
C ALA A 173 11.47 5.74 -25.40
N ALA A 174 12.44 5.49 -24.50
CA ALA A 174 13.85 5.73 -24.78
C ALA A 174 14.44 4.77 -25.84
N VAL A 175 13.98 3.50 -25.87
CA VAL A 175 14.46 2.50 -26.85
C VAL A 175 13.95 2.80 -28.26
N VAL A 176 12.71 3.30 -28.40
CA VAL A 176 12.16 3.70 -29.71
C VAL A 176 12.88 4.93 -30.26
N ALA A 177 13.25 5.89 -29.40
CA ALA A 177 14.03 7.06 -29.82
C ALA A 177 15.47 6.68 -30.24
N ALA A 178 16.09 5.71 -29.57
CA ALA A 178 17.45 5.27 -29.87
C ALA A 178 17.58 4.35 -31.10
N SER A 179 16.47 3.80 -31.61
CA SER A 179 16.43 2.97 -32.83
C SER A 179 16.06 3.77 -34.08
N ALA A 180 15.84 5.09 -33.95
CA ALA A 180 15.67 6.03 -35.05
C ALA A 180 16.98 6.78 -35.34
N HIS A 181 18.06 6.07 -35.67
CA HIS A 181 19.30 6.65 -36.19
C HIS A 181 19.92 5.74 -37.25
#